data_AF-A0A178J7U0-F1
#
_entry.id   AF-A0A178J7U0-F1
#
_cell.length_a   1.000
_cell.length_b   1.000
_cell.length_c   1.000
_cell.angle_alpha   90.00
_cell.angle_beta   90.00
_cell.angle_gamma   90.00
#
_symmetry.space_group_name_H-M   'P 1'
#
loop_
_entity.id
_entity.type
_entity.pdbx_description
1 polymer ?
#
loop_
_entity_poly.entity_id
_entity_poly.type
_entity_poly.pdbx_seq_one_letter_code
_entity_poly.pdbx_strand_id
1 'polypeptide(L)'
;MLNKEIENLGLEIDLACDSNDSLKLEQLLVGCDSLMGNETSENRSVLYFYKANCCAALRMIERKDVDDTWNWHQERLITEILHLRKAVAETGFEQLNEVMQCKILTNIANGLSSLGRAIESINYYDKALSRIDNFAMALGNKAIGQVHYGQHLYDHGHSGIFFFLAHKQLNRFGTEPLLWDCGVHQDALEAFIDYRDFAERVLKEMEFDSSFNFNNFPLGQHKKEQDYRKWCLRHRLFMNPLNDVFSATIAANDVLHLPSHVYTVGEEPRFPKYFNILKQEFIVARHMIYEFTTADFDHYSDNDVLLENGLDGVHFGYRKICMPLTLLMSLNHKLKNYITLEKWQNIGIWGFKSTQLKSVILSI
;
A
#
# COMPACT_ATOMS: atom_id res chain seq x y z
N MET A 1 27.50 11.66 -7.18
CA MET A 1 27.21 13.11 -7.05
C MET A 1 26.20 13.45 -8.13
N LEU A 2 25.13 14.17 -7.77
CA LEU A 2 24.07 14.52 -8.72
C LEU A 2 24.64 15.46 -9.79
N ASN A 3 24.18 15.33 -11.03
CA ASN A 3 24.55 16.26 -12.08
C ASN A 3 24.02 17.67 -11.70
N LYS A 4 24.86 18.69 -11.78
CA LYS A 4 24.50 20.08 -11.45
C LYS A 4 23.31 20.60 -12.28
N GLU A 5 23.18 20.12 -13.51
CA GLU A 5 22.02 20.45 -14.36
C GLU A 5 20.73 19.86 -13.78
N ILE A 6 20.78 18.64 -13.24
CA ILE A 6 19.66 17.98 -12.56
C ILE A 6 19.33 18.69 -11.24
N GLU A 7 20.34 19.10 -10.47
CA GLU A 7 20.12 19.90 -9.24
C GLU A 7 19.37 21.20 -9.54
N ASN A 8 19.81 21.94 -10.58
CA ASN A 8 19.14 23.16 -11.01
C ASN A 8 17.71 22.90 -11.48
N LEU A 9 17.48 21.80 -12.21
CA LEU A 9 16.14 21.42 -12.66
C LEU A 9 15.19 21.19 -11.47
N GLY A 10 15.66 20.54 -10.41
CA GLY A 10 14.90 20.37 -9.17
C GLY A 10 14.47 21.71 -8.57
N LEU A 11 15.39 22.67 -8.48
CA LEU A 11 15.10 24.02 -7.97
C LEU A 11 14.08 24.77 -8.85
N GLU A 12 14.18 24.65 -10.17
CA GLU A 12 13.20 25.24 -11.09
C GLU A 12 11.80 24.63 -10.92
N ILE A 13 11.72 23.33 -10.66
CA ILE A 13 10.46 22.63 -10.39
C ILE A 13 9.87 23.12 -9.08
N ASP A 14 10.65 23.22 -8.01
CA ASP A 14 10.17 23.70 -6.71
C ASP A 14 9.60 25.14 -6.85
N LEU A 15 10.31 26.03 -7.56
CA LEU A 15 9.84 27.39 -7.84
C LEU A 15 8.55 27.43 -8.68
N ALA A 16 8.43 26.56 -9.69
CA ALA A 16 7.24 26.47 -10.51
C ALA A 16 6.04 25.91 -9.73
N CYS A 17 6.28 24.97 -8.80
CA CYS A 17 5.28 24.46 -7.87
C CYS A 17 4.75 25.59 -6.97
N ASP A 18 5.65 26.33 -6.32
CA ASP A 18 5.30 27.43 -5.40
C ASP A 18 4.51 28.54 -6.09
N SER A 19 4.86 28.86 -7.34
CA SER A 19 4.19 29.88 -8.15
C SER A 19 2.93 29.40 -8.89
N ASN A 20 2.61 28.09 -8.83
CA ASN A 20 1.53 27.47 -9.59
C ASN A 20 1.63 27.69 -11.12
N ASP A 21 2.84 27.73 -11.68
CA ASP A 21 3.07 27.96 -13.13
C ASP A 21 2.93 26.66 -13.92
N SER A 22 1.70 26.37 -14.38
CA SER A 22 1.39 25.15 -15.13
C SER A 22 2.15 25.03 -16.45
N LEU A 23 2.37 26.14 -17.17
CA LEU A 23 3.11 26.13 -18.44
C LEU A 23 4.58 25.79 -18.21
N LYS A 24 5.19 26.37 -17.18
CA LYS A 24 6.57 26.06 -16.81
C LYS A 24 6.72 24.62 -16.34
N LEU A 25 5.77 24.09 -15.55
CA LEU A 25 5.78 22.68 -15.11
C LEU A 25 5.74 21.70 -16.30
N GLU A 26 4.91 21.98 -17.32
CA GLU A 26 4.87 21.16 -18.55
C GLU A 26 6.19 21.23 -19.33
N GLN A 27 6.82 22.42 -19.42
CA GLN A 27 8.14 22.55 -20.04
C GLN A 27 9.22 21.76 -19.28
N LEU A 28 9.19 21.80 -17.95
CA LEU A 28 10.14 21.09 -17.10
C LEU A 28 9.97 19.56 -17.20
N LEU A 29 8.75 19.05 -17.41
CA LEU A 29 8.50 17.64 -17.71
C LEU A 29 9.22 17.18 -18.98
N VAL A 30 9.15 17.96 -20.05
CA VAL A 30 9.87 17.70 -21.30
C VAL A 30 11.38 17.82 -21.12
N GLY A 31 11.83 18.76 -20.28
CA GLY A 31 13.22 18.91 -19.87
C GLY A 31 13.76 17.64 -19.20
N CYS A 32 13.00 17.04 -18.29
CA CYS A 32 13.36 15.77 -17.65
C CYS A 32 13.59 14.66 -18.69
N ASP A 33 12.69 14.52 -19.67
CA ASP A 33 12.79 13.48 -20.71
C ASP A 33 14.03 13.66 -21.60
N SER A 34 14.39 14.91 -21.89
CA SER A 34 15.56 15.22 -22.71
C SER A 34 16.88 14.81 -22.04
N LEU A 35 16.94 14.86 -20.70
CA LEU A 35 18.12 14.47 -19.92
C LEU A 35 18.21 12.95 -19.66
N MET A 36 17.08 12.22 -19.72
CA MET A 36 17.04 10.80 -19.34
C MET A 36 17.97 9.87 -20.14
N GLY A 37 18.19 10.16 -21.44
CA GLY A 37 18.80 9.21 -22.38
C GLY A 37 20.28 8.88 -22.11
N ASN A 38 21.03 9.80 -21.51
CA ASN A 38 22.49 9.69 -21.34
C ASN A 38 22.93 9.65 -19.86
N GLU A 39 21.99 9.58 -18.93
CA GLU A 39 22.25 9.73 -17.50
C GLU A 39 22.45 8.40 -16.78
N THR A 40 23.13 8.46 -15.62
CA THR A 40 23.32 7.29 -14.76
C THR A 40 21.99 6.81 -14.19
N SER A 41 21.92 5.54 -13.77
CA SER A 41 20.69 5.00 -13.20
C SER A 41 20.26 5.75 -11.93
N GLU A 42 21.20 6.26 -11.12
CA GLU A 42 20.89 7.11 -9.96
C GLU A 42 20.22 8.42 -10.40
N ASN A 43 20.80 9.11 -11.38
CA ASN A 43 20.27 10.36 -11.91
C ASN A 43 18.91 10.17 -12.59
N ARG A 44 18.70 9.06 -13.31
CA ARG A 44 17.40 8.71 -13.88
C ARG A 44 16.33 8.49 -12.81
N SER A 45 16.69 7.87 -11.68
CA SER A 45 15.76 7.74 -10.55
C SER A 45 15.32 9.10 -10.02
N VAL A 46 16.24 10.06 -9.91
CA VAL A 46 15.92 11.43 -9.48
C VAL A 46 15.09 12.19 -10.52
N LEU A 47 15.40 12.06 -11.81
CA LEU A 47 14.60 12.64 -12.89
C LEU A 47 13.16 12.09 -12.88
N TYR A 48 12.97 10.79 -12.65
CA TYR A 48 11.63 10.23 -12.50
C TYR A 48 10.89 10.77 -11.27
N PHE A 49 11.59 10.99 -10.16
CA PHE A 49 11.02 11.65 -8.99
C PHE A 49 10.57 13.09 -9.31
N TYR A 50 11.39 13.86 -10.05
CA TYR A 50 11.03 15.21 -10.50
C TYR A 50 9.82 15.22 -11.43
N LYS A 51 9.73 14.28 -12.37
CA LYS A 51 8.53 14.13 -13.21
C LYS A 51 7.28 13.88 -12.39
N ALA A 52 7.38 13.08 -11.33
CA ALA A 52 6.28 12.85 -10.42
C ALA A 52 5.86 14.13 -9.68
N ASN A 53 6.81 14.93 -9.20
CA ASN A 53 6.52 16.21 -8.54
C ASN A 53 5.81 17.18 -9.49
N CYS A 54 6.23 17.29 -10.75
CA CYS A 54 5.53 18.10 -11.74
C CYS A 54 4.09 17.62 -11.96
N CYS A 55 3.87 16.31 -12.08
CA CYS A 55 2.53 15.74 -12.22
C CYS A 55 1.64 15.99 -10.98
N ALA A 56 2.22 15.92 -9.78
CA ALA A 56 1.52 16.23 -8.54
C ALA A 56 1.10 17.70 -8.48
N ALA A 57 2.02 18.63 -8.82
CA ALA A 57 1.73 20.06 -8.85
C ALA A 57 0.68 20.42 -9.91
N LEU A 58 0.80 19.90 -11.13
CA LEU A 58 -0.20 20.09 -12.19
C LEU A 58 -1.58 19.58 -11.77
N ARG A 59 -1.65 18.40 -11.15
CA ARG A 59 -2.90 17.87 -10.58
C ARG A 59 -3.52 18.82 -9.56
N MET A 60 -2.71 19.37 -8.65
CA MET A 60 -3.21 20.30 -7.63
C MET A 60 -3.72 21.60 -8.26
N ILE A 61 -3.08 22.11 -9.31
CA ILE A 61 -3.52 23.31 -10.04
C ILE A 61 -4.84 23.02 -10.78
N GLU A 62 -4.90 21.94 -11.55
CA GLU A 62 -6.07 21.54 -12.36
C GLU A 62 -7.31 21.31 -11.47
N ARG A 63 -7.14 20.81 -10.24
CA ARG A 63 -8.23 20.57 -9.29
C ARG A 63 -8.83 21.83 -8.67
N LYS A 64 -8.14 22.97 -8.69
CA LYS A 64 -8.71 24.22 -8.15
C LYS A 64 -9.95 24.67 -8.92
N ASP A 65 -10.02 24.30 -10.20
CA ASP A 65 -11.08 24.74 -11.10
C ASP A 65 -12.18 23.68 -11.31
N VAL A 66 -11.99 22.43 -10.85
CA VAL A 66 -12.91 21.31 -11.08
C VAL A 66 -12.98 20.40 -9.85
N ASP A 67 -14.18 20.19 -9.30
CA ASP A 67 -14.43 19.15 -8.30
C ASP A 67 -14.42 17.77 -8.95
N ASP A 68 -13.27 17.10 -8.90
CA ASP A 68 -13.02 15.76 -9.44
C ASP A 68 -12.95 14.69 -8.34
N THR A 69 -13.43 14.99 -7.12
CA THR A 69 -13.25 14.16 -5.92
C THR A 69 -13.62 12.68 -6.12
N TRP A 70 -14.64 12.41 -6.95
CA TRP A 70 -15.14 11.07 -7.25
C TRP A 70 -14.83 10.58 -8.67
N ASN A 71 -13.98 11.30 -9.40
CA ASN A 71 -13.61 10.91 -10.74
C ASN A 71 -12.64 9.71 -10.68
N TRP A 72 -13.06 8.63 -11.32
CA TRP A 72 -12.25 7.42 -11.45
C TRP A 72 -11.10 7.60 -12.44
N HIS A 73 -11.19 8.58 -13.34
CA HIS A 73 -10.13 8.94 -14.28
C HIS A 73 -9.22 10.02 -13.67
N GLN A 74 -8.13 9.58 -13.03
CA GLN A 74 -7.12 10.47 -12.44
C GLN A 74 -5.78 10.31 -13.16
N GLU A 75 -5.69 10.82 -14.39
CA GLU A 75 -4.54 10.62 -15.28
C GLU A 75 -3.22 11.13 -14.66
N ARG A 76 -3.22 12.32 -14.08
CA ARG A 76 -2.03 12.89 -13.42
C ARG A 76 -1.57 12.07 -12.21
N LEU A 77 -2.50 11.60 -11.37
CA LEU A 77 -2.17 10.77 -10.20
C LEU A 77 -1.60 9.41 -10.63
N ILE A 78 -2.19 8.79 -11.65
CA ILE A 78 -1.69 7.51 -12.19
C ILE A 78 -0.28 7.70 -12.77
N THR A 79 -0.06 8.81 -13.49
CA THR A 79 1.23 9.15 -14.10
C THR A 79 2.30 9.47 -13.05
N GLU A 80 1.94 10.20 -12.00
CA GLU A 80 2.78 10.46 -10.82
C GLU A 80 3.28 9.13 -10.20
N ILE A 81 2.35 8.22 -9.87
CA ILE A 81 2.69 6.91 -9.29
C ILE A 81 3.54 6.08 -10.26
N LEU A 82 3.24 6.11 -11.56
CA LEU A 82 4.03 5.39 -12.56
C LEU A 82 5.48 5.89 -12.60
N HIS A 83 5.69 7.21 -12.58
CA HIS A 83 7.02 7.79 -12.56
C HIS A 83 7.78 7.40 -11.28
N LEU A 84 7.15 7.50 -10.11
CA LEU A 84 7.78 7.08 -8.86
C LEU A 84 8.13 5.58 -8.86
N ARG A 85 7.27 4.72 -9.42
CA ARG A 85 7.59 3.29 -9.56
C ARG A 85 8.72 3.03 -10.54
N LYS A 86 8.85 3.84 -11.61
CA LYS A 86 10.01 3.81 -12.51
C LYS A 86 11.28 4.26 -11.80
N ALA A 87 11.21 5.27 -10.92
CA ALA A 87 12.33 5.68 -10.08
C ALA A 87 12.83 4.50 -9.23
N VAL A 88 11.94 3.80 -8.53
CA VAL A 88 12.30 2.61 -7.73
C VAL A 88 12.83 1.45 -8.59
N ALA A 89 12.40 1.34 -9.85
CA ALA A 89 12.84 0.27 -10.76
C ALA A 89 14.24 0.49 -11.34
N GLU A 90 14.79 1.71 -11.24
CA GLU A 90 16.17 2.00 -11.63
C GLU A 90 17.14 1.26 -10.71
N THR A 91 18.16 0.62 -11.29
CA THR A 91 19.22 -0.06 -10.54
C THR A 91 19.98 0.87 -9.59
N GLY A 92 19.99 2.17 -9.91
CA GLY A 92 20.60 3.26 -9.16
C GLY A 92 19.80 3.76 -7.95
N PHE A 93 18.56 3.30 -7.76
CA PHE A 93 17.70 3.75 -6.65
C PHE A 93 18.34 3.46 -5.28
N GLU A 94 18.95 2.28 -5.12
CA GLU A 94 19.56 1.85 -3.87
C GLU A 94 20.83 2.64 -3.50
N GLN A 95 21.43 3.34 -4.48
CA GLN A 95 22.62 4.19 -4.31
C GLN A 95 22.26 5.65 -4.00
N LEU A 96 20.98 6.02 -4.10
CA LEU A 96 20.52 7.34 -3.66
C LEU A 96 20.70 7.49 -2.15
N ASN A 97 20.77 8.73 -1.67
CA ASN A 97 20.71 8.98 -0.23
C ASN A 97 19.38 8.47 0.33
N GLU A 98 19.40 7.98 1.58
CA GLU A 98 18.22 7.35 2.20
C GLU A 98 17.03 8.30 2.32
N VAL A 99 17.27 9.61 2.49
CA VAL A 99 16.21 10.62 2.53
C VAL A 99 15.45 10.67 1.21
N MET A 100 16.15 10.65 0.08
CA MET A 100 15.55 10.63 -1.26
C MET A 100 14.79 9.33 -1.51
N GLN A 101 15.33 8.19 -1.08
CA GLN A 101 14.62 6.92 -1.12
C GLN A 101 13.31 6.98 -0.33
N CYS A 102 13.35 7.53 0.89
CA CYS A 102 12.17 7.75 1.72
C CYS A 102 11.16 8.68 1.07
N LYS A 103 11.58 9.78 0.45
CA LYS A 103 10.69 10.71 -0.29
C LYS A 103 9.95 9.98 -1.41
N ILE A 104 10.67 9.25 -2.26
CA ILE A 104 10.08 8.50 -3.38
C ILE A 104 9.09 7.45 -2.87
N LEU A 105 9.48 6.64 -1.88
CA LEU A 105 8.64 5.59 -1.31
C LEU A 105 7.39 6.15 -0.62
N THR A 106 7.53 7.25 0.12
CA THR A 106 6.41 7.94 0.79
C THR A 106 5.44 8.54 -0.23
N ASN A 107 5.93 9.14 -1.31
CA ASN A 107 5.05 9.68 -2.35
C ASN A 107 4.28 8.57 -3.08
N ILE A 108 4.89 7.40 -3.32
CA ILE A 108 4.17 6.23 -3.84
C ILE A 108 3.06 5.83 -2.87
N ALA A 109 3.38 5.74 -1.59
CA ALA A 109 2.42 5.36 -0.56
C ALA A 109 1.25 6.35 -0.47
N ASN A 110 1.52 7.66 -0.51
CA ASN A 110 0.51 8.71 -0.53
C ASN A 110 -0.42 8.55 -1.74
N GLY A 111 0.14 8.45 -2.94
CA GLY A 111 -0.65 8.29 -4.17
C GLY A 111 -1.51 7.01 -4.17
N LEU A 112 -0.96 5.89 -3.68
CA LEU A 112 -1.72 4.65 -3.52
C LEU A 112 -2.83 4.79 -2.47
N SER A 113 -2.58 5.52 -1.38
CA SER A 113 -3.60 5.83 -0.36
C SER A 113 -4.74 6.63 -0.96
N SER A 114 -4.45 7.66 -1.76
CA SER A 114 -5.47 8.46 -2.47
C SER A 114 -6.30 7.65 -3.45
N LEU A 115 -5.74 6.56 -4.02
CA LEU A 115 -6.47 5.61 -4.87
C LEU A 115 -7.23 4.52 -4.09
N GLY A 116 -7.26 4.58 -2.76
CA GLY A 116 -7.90 3.56 -1.91
C GLY A 116 -7.10 2.26 -1.79
N ARG A 117 -5.86 2.19 -2.30
CA ARG A 117 -4.99 0.99 -2.24
C ARG A 117 -4.25 0.90 -0.90
N ALA A 118 -5.00 0.90 0.19
CA ALA A 118 -4.49 1.01 1.56
C ALA A 118 -3.41 -0.04 1.90
N ILE A 119 -3.62 -1.31 1.53
CA ILE A 119 -2.67 -2.40 1.85
C ILE A 119 -1.30 -2.16 1.19
N GLU A 120 -1.30 -1.72 -0.08
CA GLU A 120 -0.06 -1.43 -0.80
C GLU A 120 0.60 -0.15 -0.31
N SER A 121 -0.20 0.87 0.01
CA SER A 121 0.28 2.10 0.63
C SER A 121 1.05 1.82 1.92
N ILE A 122 0.48 1.03 2.84
CA ILE A 122 1.13 0.62 4.10
C ILE A 122 2.46 -0.09 3.84
N ASN A 123 2.53 -0.98 2.84
CA ASN A 123 3.78 -1.65 2.47
C ASN A 123 4.86 -0.66 2.00
N TYR A 124 4.51 0.37 1.21
CA TYR A 124 5.48 1.39 0.80
C TYR A 124 5.92 2.30 1.95
N TYR A 125 5.03 2.66 2.89
CA TYR A 125 5.46 3.34 4.11
C TYR A 125 6.40 2.47 4.94
N ASP A 126 6.14 1.17 5.08
CA ASP A 126 7.05 0.25 5.77
C ASP A 126 8.42 0.16 5.10
N LYS A 127 8.48 0.22 3.77
CA LYS A 127 9.75 0.32 3.04
C LYS A 127 10.49 1.61 3.37
N ALA A 128 9.82 2.77 3.39
CA ALA A 128 10.43 4.04 3.78
C ALA A 128 10.96 3.98 5.22
N LEU A 129 10.13 3.52 6.16
CA LEU A 129 10.47 3.40 7.58
C LEU A 129 11.54 2.33 7.85
N SER A 130 11.76 1.39 6.93
CA SER A 130 12.90 0.46 7.00
C SER A 130 14.25 1.10 6.66
N ARG A 131 14.23 2.23 5.93
CA ARG A 131 15.45 3.03 5.65
C ARG A 131 15.68 4.02 6.77
N ILE A 132 14.65 4.81 7.10
CA ILE A 132 14.71 5.82 8.16
C ILE A 132 13.45 5.68 9.02
N ASP A 133 13.59 5.11 10.22
CA ASP A 133 12.44 4.75 11.07
C ASP A 133 11.66 5.95 11.62
N ASN A 134 12.29 7.13 11.67
CA ASN A 134 11.72 8.36 12.20
C ASN A 134 11.43 9.38 11.09
N PHE A 135 11.30 8.94 9.83
CA PHE A 135 10.90 9.80 8.71
C PHE A 135 9.44 10.27 8.90
N ALA A 136 9.27 11.54 9.26
CA ALA A 136 8.04 12.08 9.83
C ALA A 136 6.82 11.85 8.91
N MET A 137 6.95 12.17 7.62
CA MET A 137 5.85 12.04 6.66
C MET A 137 5.40 10.60 6.47
N ALA A 138 6.33 9.64 6.36
CA ALA A 138 5.96 8.22 6.24
C ALA A 138 5.29 7.70 7.51
N LEU A 139 5.82 8.07 8.68
CA LEU A 139 5.31 7.63 9.98
C LEU A 139 3.88 8.14 10.22
N GLY A 140 3.66 9.44 10.04
CA GLY A 140 2.36 10.07 10.26
C GLY A 140 1.32 9.60 9.25
N ASN A 141 1.64 9.63 7.94
CA ASN A 141 0.69 9.24 6.90
C ASN A 141 0.33 7.75 6.97
N LYS A 142 1.28 6.88 7.35
CA LYS A 142 0.98 5.47 7.62
C LYS A 142 -0.02 5.31 8.75
N ALA A 143 0.20 6.02 9.87
CA ALA A 143 -0.68 5.93 11.02
C ALA A 143 -2.09 6.45 10.72
N ILE A 144 -2.21 7.57 9.98
CA ILE A 144 -3.51 8.04 9.47
C ILE A 144 -4.18 6.98 8.59
N GLY A 145 -3.43 6.38 7.65
CA GLY A 145 -3.93 5.29 6.81
C GLY A 145 -4.42 4.08 7.64
N GLN A 146 -3.74 3.76 8.75
CA GLN A 146 -4.18 2.72 9.68
C GLN A 146 -5.46 3.12 10.42
N VAL A 147 -5.62 4.37 10.85
CA VAL A 147 -6.88 4.85 11.44
C VAL A 147 -8.02 4.69 10.45
N HIS A 148 -7.86 5.18 9.23
CA HIS A 148 -8.90 5.07 8.20
C HIS A 148 -9.23 3.61 7.88
N TYR A 149 -8.23 2.75 7.76
CA TYR A 149 -8.49 1.33 7.54
C TYR A 149 -9.25 0.71 8.73
N GLY A 150 -8.81 0.96 9.96
CA GLY A 150 -9.47 0.47 11.18
C GLY A 150 -10.94 0.89 11.30
N GLN A 151 -11.28 2.11 10.89
CA GLN A 151 -12.66 2.63 10.88
C GLN A 151 -13.60 1.83 9.95
N HIS A 152 -13.06 1.19 8.91
CA HIS A 152 -13.83 0.43 7.93
C HIS A 152 -13.81 -1.07 8.20
N LEU A 153 -13.26 -1.54 9.32
CA LEU A 153 -13.34 -2.95 9.69
C LEU A 153 -14.67 -3.26 10.37
N TYR A 154 -15.26 -4.40 10.04
CA TYR A 154 -16.47 -4.89 10.70
C TYR A 154 -16.18 -5.51 12.09
N ASP A 155 -14.94 -5.89 12.36
CA ASP A 155 -14.50 -6.46 13.63
C ASP A 155 -13.91 -5.35 14.50
N HIS A 156 -14.63 -4.98 15.56
CA HIS A 156 -14.23 -3.90 16.46
C HIS A 156 -12.94 -4.23 17.24
N GLY A 157 -12.67 -5.50 17.55
CA GLY A 157 -11.41 -5.91 18.18
C GLY A 157 -10.23 -5.64 17.25
N HIS A 158 -10.38 -5.96 15.96
CA HIS A 158 -9.39 -5.60 14.95
C HIS A 158 -9.26 -4.08 14.77
N SER A 159 -10.38 -3.34 14.72
CA SER A 159 -10.35 -1.86 14.68
C SER A 159 -9.52 -1.29 15.84
N GLY A 160 -9.72 -1.81 17.06
CA GLY A 160 -8.94 -1.42 18.24
C GLY A 160 -7.44 -1.64 18.06
N ILE A 161 -7.02 -2.76 17.45
CA ILE A 161 -5.61 -3.03 17.16
C ILE A 161 -5.04 -2.01 16.15
N PHE A 162 -5.80 -1.66 15.11
CA PHE A 162 -5.38 -0.64 14.15
C PHE A 162 -5.19 0.73 14.81
N PHE A 163 -6.13 1.15 15.65
CA PHE A 163 -6.01 2.40 16.41
C PHE A 163 -4.84 2.37 17.38
N PHE A 164 -4.60 1.24 18.05
CA PHE A 164 -3.46 1.06 18.94
C PHE A 164 -2.12 1.21 18.20
N LEU A 165 -1.98 0.58 17.03
CA LEU A 165 -0.77 0.69 16.21
C LEU A 165 -0.56 2.10 15.67
N ALA A 166 -1.63 2.78 15.25
CA ALA A 166 -1.58 4.15 14.78
C ALA A 166 -1.20 5.12 15.91
N HIS A 167 -1.88 5.04 17.05
CA HIS A 167 -1.60 5.84 18.25
C HIS A 167 -0.15 5.67 18.71
N LYS A 168 0.37 4.43 18.73
CA LYS A 168 1.78 4.17 19.06
C LYS A 168 2.76 4.91 18.14
N GLN A 169 2.46 5.01 16.85
CA GLN A 169 3.29 5.74 15.88
C GLN A 169 3.12 7.25 16.04
N LEU A 170 1.88 7.74 16.19
CA LEU A 170 1.58 9.16 16.33
C LEU A 170 2.06 9.75 17.67
N ASN A 171 2.18 8.94 18.72
CA ASN A 171 2.76 9.38 19.99
C ASN A 171 4.24 9.77 19.90
N ARG A 172 4.94 9.40 18.82
CA ARG A 172 6.31 9.84 18.58
C ARG A 172 6.39 11.33 18.26
N PHE A 173 5.31 11.91 17.71
CA PHE A 173 5.23 13.35 17.43
C PHE A 173 5.14 14.13 18.74
N GLY A 174 6.20 14.88 19.05
CA GLY A 174 6.33 15.68 20.26
C GLY A 174 7.04 14.98 21.43
N THR A 175 7.38 13.69 21.31
CA THR A 175 8.13 12.95 22.35
C THR A 175 9.57 12.66 21.96
N GLU A 176 9.88 12.63 20.66
CA GLU A 176 11.23 12.38 20.14
C GLU A 176 11.49 13.18 18.85
N PRO A 177 12.76 13.41 18.46
CA PRO A 177 13.09 14.10 17.22
C PRO A 177 12.77 13.23 15.99
N LEU A 178 11.92 13.77 15.11
CA LEU A 178 11.56 13.16 13.83
C LEU A 178 12.29 13.86 12.68
N LEU A 179 12.66 13.09 11.65
CA LEU A 179 13.30 13.63 10.45
C LEU A 179 12.25 14.18 9.49
N TRP A 180 12.31 15.48 9.23
CA TRP A 180 11.54 16.17 8.19
C TRP A 180 12.46 16.56 7.04
N ASP A 181 12.10 16.25 5.81
CA ASP A 181 12.96 16.49 4.64
C ASP A 181 13.00 17.96 4.21
N CYS A 182 11.91 18.70 4.39
CA CYS A 182 11.79 20.12 4.03
C CYS A 182 11.42 21.04 5.22
N GLY A 183 11.80 20.63 6.43
CA GLY A 183 11.36 21.29 7.67
C GLY A 183 9.97 20.85 8.12
N VAL A 184 9.54 21.36 9.28
CA VAL A 184 8.26 20.95 9.87
C VAL A 184 7.10 21.54 9.07
N HIS A 185 6.28 20.67 8.48
CA HIS A 185 5.03 21.06 7.86
C HIS A 185 3.94 21.17 8.93
N GLN A 186 3.57 22.39 9.29
CA GLN A 186 2.67 22.66 10.42
C GLN A 186 1.30 22.00 10.24
N ASP A 187 0.70 22.10 9.05
CA ASP A 187 -0.61 21.49 8.75
C ASP A 187 -0.58 19.95 8.91
N ALA A 188 0.51 19.31 8.46
CA ALA A 188 0.69 17.88 8.61
C ALA A 188 0.87 17.49 10.09
N LEU A 189 1.65 18.27 10.85
CA LEU A 189 1.84 18.05 12.27
C LEU A 189 0.52 18.17 13.05
N GLU A 190 -0.29 19.18 12.74
CA GLU A 190 -1.62 19.37 13.33
C GLU A 190 -2.51 18.16 13.04
N ALA A 191 -2.58 17.71 11.79
CA ALA A 191 -3.32 16.51 11.43
C ALA A 191 -2.83 15.27 12.20
N PHE A 192 -1.52 15.05 12.31
CA PHE A 192 -0.97 13.92 13.06
C PHE A 192 -1.36 13.95 14.54
N ILE A 193 -1.37 15.13 15.16
CA ILE A 193 -1.81 15.34 16.54
C ILE A 193 -3.32 15.06 16.66
N ASP A 194 -4.14 15.55 15.75
CA ASP A 194 -5.59 15.32 15.77
C ASP A 194 -5.93 13.83 15.66
N TYR A 195 -5.25 13.10 14.77
CA TYR A 195 -5.43 11.65 14.63
C TYR A 195 -4.92 10.87 15.84
N ARG A 196 -3.87 11.36 16.53
CA ARG A 196 -3.37 10.77 17.77
C ARG A 196 -4.45 10.84 18.84
N ASP A 197 -4.98 12.04 19.05
CA ASP A 197 -5.98 12.32 20.09
C ASP A 197 -7.30 11.60 19.79
N PHE A 198 -7.68 11.51 18.50
CA PHE A 198 -8.79 10.67 18.06
C PHE A 198 -8.58 9.19 18.43
N ALA A 199 -7.42 8.61 18.07
CA ALA A 199 -7.14 7.21 18.34
C ALA A 199 -7.07 6.93 19.85
N GLU A 200 -6.47 7.82 20.65
CA GLU A 200 -6.41 7.72 22.10
C GLU A 200 -7.82 7.67 22.72
N ARG A 201 -8.70 8.61 22.31
CA ARG A 201 -10.08 8.65 22.79
C ARG A 201 -10.83 7.35 22.50
N VAL A 202 -10.73 6.86 21.26
CA VAL A 202 -11.43 5.61 20.86
C VAL A 202 -10.90 4.42 21.64
N LEU A 203 -9.58 4.28 21.81
CA LEU A 203 -8.98 3.19 22.60
C LEU A 203 -9.44 3.22 24.06
N LYS A 204 -9.59 4.41 24.64
CA LYS A 204 -10.10 4.58 26.01
C LYS A 204 -11.57 4.20 26.13
N GLU A 205 -12.40 4.65 25.19
CA GLU A 205 -13.83 4.29 25.14
C GLU A 205 -14.07 2.78 24.96
N MET A 206 -13.17 2.12 24.23
CA MET A 206 -13.20 0.67 24.01
C MET A 206 -12.60 -0.16 25.16
N GLU A 207 -12.03 0.47 26.18
CA GLU A 207 -11.27 -0.18 27.25
C GLU A 207 -10.17 -1.11 26.69
N PHE A 208 -9.47 -0.66 25.65
CA PHE A 208 -8.50 -1.49 24.92
C PHE A 208 -7.31 -1.90 25.81
N ASP A 209 -7.08 -3.21 25.94
CA ASP A 209 -5.93 -3.76 26.68
C ASP A 209 -4.63 -3.62 25.87
N SER A 210 -3.90 -2.55 26.11
CA SER A 210 -2.58 -2.31 25.51
C SER A 210 -1.50 -3.33 25.90
N SER A 211 -1.73 -4.13 26.95
CA SER A 211 -0.79 -5.18 27.41
C SER A 211 -0.98 -6.51 26.68
N PHE A 212 -2.01 -6.61 25.83
CA PHE A 212 -2.35 -7.83 25.12
C PHE A 212 -1.21 -8.34 24.23
N ASN A 213 -0.83 -9.61 24.42
CA ASN A 213 0.27 -10.22 23.66
C ASN A 213 -0.22 -10.79 22.32
N PHE A 214 -0.04 -10.02 21.24
CA PHE A 214 -0.38 -10.43 19.87
C PHE A 214 0.41 -11.63 19.32
N ASN A 215 1.49 -12.04 19.99
CA ASN A 215 2.36 -13.15 19.57
C ASN A 215 2.12 -14.46 20.35
N ASN A 216 1.14 -14.50 21.26
CA ASN A 216 0.84 -15.70 22.05
C ASN A 216 -0.20 -16.61 21.38
N PHE A 217 -0.05 -16.85 20.07
CA PHE A 217 -0.97 -17.70 19.29
C PHE A 217 -0.22 -18.82 18.57
N PRO A 218 -0.70 -20.07 18.63
CA PRO A 218 -0.02 -21.20 18.02
C PRO A 218 -0.04 -21.12 16.49
N LEU A 219 1.09 -21.45 15.85
CA LEU A 219 1.24 -21.48 14.39
C LEU A 219 1.06 -22.88 13.79
N GLY A 220 0.42 -23.78 14.53
CA GLY A 220 0.26 -25.18 14.13
C GLY A 220 1.12 -26.14 14.93
N GLN A 221 0.82 -27.44 14.75
CA GLN A 221 1.41 -28.52 15.55
C GLN A 221 2.76 -29.00 14.98
N HIS A 222 2.94 -28.90 13.67
CA HIS A 222 4.11 -29.45 12.99
C HIS A 222 5.01 -28.37 12.41
N LYS A 223 6.32 -28.68 12.33
CA LYS A 223 7.34 -27.76 11.82
C LYS A 223 7.02 -27.23 10.40
N LYS A 224 6.56 -28.10 9.50
CA LYS A 224 6.14 -27.71 8.14
C LYS A 224 5.02 -26.68 8.14
N GLU A 225 4.00 -26.88 8.96
CA GLU A 225 2.89 -25.93 9.09
C GLU A 225 3.37 -24.60 9.69
N GLN A 226 4.20 -24.64 10.72
CA GLN A 226 4.76 -23.44 11.34
C GLN A 226 5.61 -22.63 10.36
N ASP A 227 6.43 -23.29 9.54
CA ASP A 227 7.26 -22.63 8.54
C ASP A 227 6.40 -21.99 7.44
N TYR A 228 5.35 -22.68 6.98
CA TYR A 228 4.35 -22.13 6.06
C TYR A 228 3.65 -20.90 6.65
N ARG A 229 3.12 -20.98 7.88
CA ARG A 229 2.41 -19.86 8.49
C ARG A 229 3.32 -18.66 8.74
N LYS A 230 4.57 -18.88 9.16
CA LYS A 230 5.58 -17.79 9.28
C LYS A 230 5.87 -17.14 7.93
N TRP A 231 5.97 -17.94 6.87
CA TRP A 231 6.14 -17.44 5.51
C TRP A 231 4.93 -16.59 5.09
N CYS A 232 3.70 -17.07 5.33
CA CYS A 232 2.48 -16.30 5.05
C CYS A 232 2.42 -14.98 5.82
N LEU A 233 2.73 -14.98 7.12
CA LEU A 233 2.75 -13.76 7.95
C LEU A 233 3.74 -12.72 7.42
N ARG A 234 4.94 -13.16 7.02
CA ARG A 234 5.99 -12.29 6.50
C ARG A 234 5.60 -11.65 5.16
N HIS A 235 4.90 -12.40 4.31
CA HIS A 235 4.48 -11.94 2.98
C HIS A 235 3.07 -11.34 2.95
N ARG A 236 2.41 -11.18 4.11
CA ARG A 236 1.03 -10.64 4.25
C ARG A 236 -0.01 -11.42 3.44
N LEU A 237 0.06 -12.75 3.50
CA LEU A 237 -0.75 -13.65 2.67
C LEU A 237 -1.94 -14.28 3.43
N PHE A 238 -2.16 -13.94 4.69
CA PHE A 238 -3.42 -14.28 5.36
C PHE A 238 -4.53 -13.32 4.92
N MET A 239 -5.74 -13.85 4.69
CA MET A 239 -6.96 -13.06 4.58
C MET A 239 -7.39 -12.62 5.98
N ASN A 240 -6.57 -11.79 6.60
CA ASN A 240 -6.81 -11.16 7.88
C ASN A 240 -6.28 -9.72 7.79
N PRO A 241 -7.13 -8.69 7.99
CA PRO A 241 -6.72 -7.28 7.99
C PRO A 241 -5.54 -7.00 8.91
N LEU A 242 -5.43 -7.72 10.03
CA LEU A 242 -4.29 -7.65 10.93
C LEU A 242 -2.97 -7.97 10.22
N ASN A 243 -2.94 -8.96 9.32
CA ASN A 243 -1.73 -9.32 8.60
C ASN A 243 -1.33 -8.27 7.55
N ASP A 244 -2.24 -7.38 7.16
CA ASP A 244 -1.94 -6.29 6.25
C ASP A 244 -1.11 -5.18 6.92
N VAL A 245 -1.11 -5.09 8.26
CA VAL A 245 -0.40 -4.05 9.03
C VAL A 245 0.77 -4.53 9.89
N PHE A 246 0.79 -5.79 10.31
CA PHE A 246 1.93 -6.39 11.02
C PHE A 246 2.00 -7.92 10.85
N SER A 247 3.03 -8.56 11.39
CA SER A 247 3.29 -10.00 11.23
C SER A 247 3.16 -10.80 12.54
N ALA A 248 2.33 -10.33 13.48
CA ALA A 248 2.10 -10.99 14.75
C ALA A 248 1.28 -12.30 14.59
N THR A 249 1.48 -13.27 15.48
CA THR A 249 0.88 -14.61 15.32
C THR A 249 -0.65 -14.65 15.42
N ILE A 250 -1.28 -13.66 16.08
CA ILE A 250 -2.74 -13.48 16.06
C ILE A 250 -3.32 -13.38 14.64
N ALA A 251 -2.52 -12.87 13.70
CA ALA A 251 -2.93 -12.66 12.32
C ALA A 251 -2.78 -13.92 11.44
N ALA A 252 -2.34 -15.05 12.00
CA ALA A 252 -2.02 -16.28 11.26
C ALA A 252 -3.24 -17.16 10.94
N ASN A 253 -4.32 -16.54 10.46
CA ASN A 253 -5.60 -17.17 10.13
C ASN A 253 -6.33 -16.41 9.02
N ASP A 254 -7.30 -17.06 8.35
CA ASP A 254 -8.06 -16.47 7.24
C ASP A 254 -9.47 -16.08 7.70
N VAL A 255 -9.58 -15.08 8.59
CA VAL A 255 -10.81 -14.68 9.28
C VAL A 255 -11.72 -13.74 8.49
N LEU A 256 -11.25 -13.17 7.37
CA LEU A 256 -12.04 -12.24 6.56
C LEU A 256 -13.36 -12.90 6.11
N HIS A 257 -14.50 -12.29 6.42
CA HIS A 257 -15.81 -12.77 5.99
C HIS A 257 -16.64 -11.65 5.39
N LEU A 258 -17.71 -12.03 4.70
CA LEU A 258 -18.72 -11.10 4.21
C LEU A 258 -19.45 -10.43 5.39
N PRO A 259 -19.88 -9.15 5.27
CA PRO A 259 -20.73 -8.51 6.27
C PRO A 259 -22.09 -9.22 6.39
N SER A 260 -22.98 -8.76 7.28
CA SER A 260 -24.33 -9.30 7.38
C SER A 260 -25.11 -9.11 6.06
N HIS A 261 -25.85 -10.14 5.64
CA HIS A 261 -26.68 -10.14 4.43
C HIS A 261 -28.14 -10.45 4.80
N VAL A 262 -29.08 -9.89 4.03
CA VAL A 262 -30.51 -10.16 4.17
C VAL A 262 -31.00 -10.92 2.93
N TYR A 263 -31.81 -11.96 3.16
CA TYR A 263 -32.42 -12.78 2.11
C TYR A 263 -33.92 -12.80 2.28
N THR A 264 -34.64 -12.98 1.18
CA THR A 264 -36.09 -13.19 1.24
C THR A 264 -36.42 -14.58 1.80
N VAL A 265 -37.59 -14.74 2.43
CA VAL A 265 -38.00 -16.03 2.99
C VAL A 265 -38.15 -17.06 1.86
N GLY A 266 -37.41 -18.16 1.94
CA GLY A 266 -37.36 -19.20 0.90
C GLY A 266 -36.25 -19.00 -0.15
N GLU A 267 -35.49 -17.91 -0.08
CA GLU A 267 -34.31 -17.70 -0.92
C GLU A 267 -33.09 -18.41 -0.34
N GLU A 268 -32.35 -19.12 -1.19
CA GLU A 268 -31.09 -19.73 -0.80
C GLU A 268 -29.97 -18.67 -0.64
N PRO A 269 -29.16 -18.74 0.42
CA PRO A 269 -28.02 -17.84 0.59
C PRO A 269 -26.95 -18.03 -0.50
N ARG A 270 -26.87 -17.06 -1.42
CA ARG A 270 -25.96 -17.13 -2.58
C ARG A 270 -24.55 -16.62 -2.28
N PHE A 271 -24.41 -15.50 -1.59
CA PHE A 271 -23.10 -14.83 -1.41
C PHE A 271 -22.09 -15.60 -0.56
N PRO A 272 -22.46 -16.20 0.60
CA PRO A 272 -21.53 -16.99 1.39
C PRO A 272 -20.90 -18.14 0.61
N LYS A 273 -21.70 -18.80 -0.25
CA LYS A 273 -21.22 -19.90 -1.09
C LYS A 273 -20.10 -19.44 -2.03
N TYR A 274 -20.32 -18.39 -2.81
CA TYR A 274 -19.30 -17.88 -3.74
C TYR A 274 -18.07 -17.34 -3.00
N PHE A 275 -18.27 -16.65 -1.88
CA PHE A 275 -17.15 -16.14 -1.09
C PHE A 275 -16.29 -17.27 -0.51
N ASN A 276 -16.91 -18.35 -0.02
CA ASN A 276 -16.17 -19.52 0.45
C ASN A 276 -15.34 -20.17 -0.67
N ILE A 277 -15.86 -20.25 -1.90
CA ILE A 277 -15.10 -20.75 -3.05
C ILE A 277 -13.88 -19.86 -3.30
N LEU A 278 -14.07 -18.54 -3.38
CA LEU A 278 -12.97 -17.58 -3.60
C LEU A 278 -11.92 -17.65 -2.49
N LYS A 279 -12.33 -17.77 -1.23
CA LYS A 279 -11.42 -17.97 -0.09
C LYS A 279 -10.61 -19.25 -0.25
N GLN A 280 -11.27 -20.36 -0.59
CA GLN A 280 -10.61 -21.65 -0.70
C GLN A 280 -9.62 -21.66 -1.88
N GLU A 281 -9.99 -21.11 -3.02
CA GLU A 281 -9.12 -20.95 -4.18
C GLU A 281 -7.88 -20.10 -3.84
N PHE A 282 -8.06 -19.00 -3.11
CA PHE A 282 -6.94 -18.19 -2.63
C PHE A 282 -6.02 -18.99 -1.70
N ILE A 283 -6.57 -19.72 -0.73
CA ILE A 283 -5.78 -20.50 0.23
C ILE A 283 -4.96 -21.60 -0.49
N VAL A 284 -5.57 -22.29 -1.45
CA VAL A 284 -4.89 -23.30 -2.28
C VAL A 284 -3.79 -22.65 -3.10
N ALA A 285 -4.08 -21.52 -3.76
CA ALA A 285 -3.10 -20.81 -4.55
C ALA A 285 -1.91 -20.32 -3.70
N ARG A 286 -2.19 -19.75 -2.53
CA ARG A 286 -1.16 -19.34 -1.56
C ARG A 286 -0.24 -20.50 -1.17
N HIS A 287 -0.81 -21.67 -0.89
CA HIS A 287 -0.02 -22.85 -0.53
C HIS A 287 0.85 -23.34 -1.69
N MET A 288 0.30 -23.40 -2.90
CA MET A 288 1.06 -23.77 -4.09
C MET A 288 2.26 -22.84 -4.33
N ILE A 289 2.10 -21.52 -4.14
CA ILE A 289 3.23 -20.57 -4.23
C ILE A 289 4.29 -20.91 -3.18
N TYR A 290 3.89 -21.21 -1.94
CA TYR A 290 4.82 -21.61 -0.89
C TYR A 290 5.60 -22.86 -1.28
N GLU A 291 4.93 -23.91 -1.75
CA GLU A 291 5.59 -25.15 -2.20
C GLU A 291 6.54 -24.90 -3.36
N PHE A 292 6.14 -24.14 -4.37
CA PHE A 292 6.98 -23.88 -5.53
C PHE A 292 8.19 -22.99 -5.23
N THR A 293 8.10 -22.13 -4.21
CA THR A 293 9.21 -21.24 -3.80
C THR A 293 10.15 -21.87 -2.78
N THR A 294 9.72 -22.92 -2.05
CA THR A 294 10.51 -23.50 -0.94
C THR A 294 10.97 -24.92 -1.18
N ALA A 295 10.27 -25.70 -2.01
CA ALA A 295 10.66 -27.06 -2.32
C ALA A 295 11.38 -27.08 -3.68
N ASP A 296 12.53 -27.76 -3.74
CA ASP A 296 13.21 -28.05 -4.99
C ASP A 296 12.99 -29.51 -5.35
N PHE A 297 12.09 -29.74 -6.30
CA PHE A 297 11.78 -31.07 -6.81
C PHE A 297 11.49 -30.99 -8.31
N ASP A 298 11.89 -32.03 -9.02
CA ASP A 298 11.49 -32.28 -10.40
C ASP A 298 10.11 -32.91 -10.42
N HIS A 299 9.22 -32.40 -11.26
CA HIS A 299 7.88 -32.94 -11.40
C HIS A 299 7.86 -33.96 -12.55
N TYR A 300 7.21 -35.12 -12.36
CA TYR A 300 7.20 -36.20 -13.36
C TYR A 300 6.54 -35.79 -14.69
N SER A 301 5.75 -34.71 -14.73
CA SER A 301 5.21 -34.17 -15.99
C SER A 301 6.28 -33.56 -16.89
N ASP A 302 7.43 -33.21 -16.32
CA ASP A 302 8.56 -32.64 -17.05
C ASP A 302 9.48 -33.76 -17.61
N ASN A 303 9.21 -35.03 -17.27
CA ASN A 303 9.95 -36.17 -17.82
C ASN A 303 9.66 -36.35 -19.31
N ASP A 304 10.70 -36.62 -20.08
CA ASP A 304 10.63 -36.90 -21.53
C ASP A 304 9.93 -35.80 -22.35
N VAL A 305 9.98 -34.55 -21.88
CA VAL A 305 9.47 -33.38 -22.62
C VAL A 305 10.62 -32.75 -23.41
N LEU A 306 10.55 -32.87 -24.74
CA LEU A 306 11.47 -32.17 -25.64
C LEU A 306 11.07 -30.69 -25.73
N LEU A 307 11.93 -29.80 -25.25
CA LEU A 307 11.76 -28.35 -25.34
C LEU A 307 12.93 -27.74 -26.10
N GLU A 308 12.64 -26.99 -27.15
CA GLU A 308 13.64 -26.25 -27.92
C GLU A 308 14.13 -25.03 -27.12
N ASN A 309 15.45 -24.84 -27.05
CA ASN A 309 16.04 -23.68 -26.37
C ASN A 309 16.09 -22.48 -27.33
N GLY A 310 15.24 -21.48 -27.08
CA GLY A 310 15.20 -20.25 -27.86
C GLY A 310 16.35 -19.26 -27.61
N LEU A 311 17.26 -19.55 -26.67
CA LEU A 311 18.34 -18.66 -26.21
C LEU A 311 17.83 -17.31 -25.64
N ASP A 312 16.56 -17.25 -25.26
CA ASP A 312 15.88 -16.12 -24.65
C ASP A 312 15.96 -16.12 -23.11
N GLY A 313 16.57 -17.17 -22.53
CA GLY A 313 16.69 -17.35 -21.08
C GLY A 313 15.38 -17.77 -20.41
N VAL A 314 14.36 -18.17 -21.18
CA VAL A 314 13.09 -18.63 -20.64
C VAL A 314 13.24 -20.08 -20.14
N HIS A 315 12.88 -20.30 -18.89
CA HIS A 315 12.85 -21.62 -18.28
C HIS A 315 11.42 -22.15 -18.22
N PHE A 316 11.19 -23.29 -18.86
CA PHE A 316 9.92 -24.01 -18.85
C PHE A 316 9.98 -25.19 -17.88
N GLY A 317 8.82 -25.55 -17.35
CA GLY A 317 8.64 -26.66 -16.41
C GLY A 317 7.40 -26.47 -15.57
N TYR A 318 6.84 -27.55 -15.03
CA TYR A 318 5.59 -27.55 -14.25
C TYR A 318 5.55 -26.43 -13.22
N ARG A 319 6.59 -26.31 -12.39
CA ARG A 319 6.70 -25.28 -11.35
C ARG A 319 6.72 -23.87 -11.93
N LYS A 320 7.47 -23.66 -13.03
CA LYS A 320 7.66 -22.36 -13.68
C LYS A 320 6.40 -21.84 -14.35
N ILE A 321 5.52 -22.75 -14.81
CA ILE A 321 4.21 -22.41 -15.41
C ILE A 321 3.14 -22.22 -14.32
N CYS A 322 3.11 -23.11 -13.32
CA CYS A 322 2.12 -23.01 -12.25
C CYS A 322 2.34 -21.75 -11.41
N MET A 323 3.58 -21.36 -11.09
CA MET A 323 3.85 -20.22 -10.23
C MET A 323 3.23 -18.89 -10.71
N PRO A 324 3.38 -18.44 -11.99
CA PRO A 324 2.67 -17.27 -12.52
C PRO A 324 1.15 -17.39 -12.51
N LEU A 325 0.60 -18.57 -12.85
CA LEU A 325 -0.85 -18.81 -12.88
C LEU A 325 -1.43 -18.69 -11.47
N THR A 326 -0.77 -19.31 -10.50
CA THR A 326 -1.15 -19.27 -9.09
C THR A 326 -1.01 -17.87 -8.49
N LEU A 327 0.05 -17.13 -8.85
CA LEU A 327 0.22 -15.73 -8.48
C LEU A 327 -0.93 -14.87 -9.02
N LEU A 328 -1.30 -15.05 -10.29
CA LEU A 328 -2.39 -14.31 -10.91
C LEU A 328 -3.75 -14.62 -10.26
N MET A 329 -4.00 -15.88 -9.89
CA MET A 329 -5.21 -16.27 -9.14
C MET A 329 -5.23 -15.67 -7.74
N SER A 330 -4.13 -15.78 -6.99
CA SER A 330 -4.04 -15.25 -5.61
C SER A 330 -4.20 -13.73 -5.55
N LEU A 331 -3.55 -12.98 -6.46
CA LEU A 331 -3.67 -11.52 -6.54
C LEU A 331 -5.09 -11.10 -6.90
N ASN A 332 -5.68 -11.70 -7.95
CA ASN A 332 -7.05 -11.38 -8.37
C ASN A 332 -8.07 -11.68 -7.27
N HIS A 333 -7.92 -12.78 -6.52
CA HIS A 333 -8.86 -13.13 -5.45
C HIS A 333 -8.68 -12.29 -4.20
N LYS A 334 -7.45 -11.97 -3.79
CA LYS A 334 -7.22 -11.03 -2.68
C LYS A 334 -7.85 -9.67 -3.03
N LEU A 335 -7.54 -9.10 -4.19
CA LEU A 335 -8.12 -7.84 -4.67
C LEU A 335 -9.66 -7.89 -4.79
N LYS A 336 -10.22 -8.95 -5.39
CA LYS A 336 -11.68 -9.11 -5.47
C LYS A 336 -12.32 -9.17 -4.10
N ASN A 337 -11.73 -9.86 -3.11
CA ASN A 337 -12.29 -9.95 -1.77
C ASN A 337 -12.37 -8.57 -1.10
N TYR A 338 -11.35 -7.71 -1.23
CA TYR A 338 -11.37 -6.35 -0.68
C TYR A 338 -12.29 -5.39 -1.46
N ILE A 339 -12.25 -5.39 -2.81
CA ILE A 339 -13.13 -4.55 -3.64
C ILE A 339 -14.60 -4.91 -3.42
N THR A 340 -14.90 -6.20 -3.24
CA THR A 340 -16.25 -6.67 -2.95
C THR A 340 -16.71 -6.11 -1.61
N LEU A 341 -15.90 -6.22 -0.55
CA LEU A 341 -16.19 -5.65 0.78
C LEU A 341 -16.42 -4.12 0.73
N GLU A 342 -15.58 -3.38 0.02
CA GLU A 342 -15.68 -1.92 -0.11
C GLU A 342 -16.95 -1.48 -0.88
N LYS A 343 -17.32 -2.20 -1.95
CA LYS A 343 -18.58 -1.97 -2.67
C LYS A 343 -19.80 -2.31 -1.80
N TRP A 344 -19.74 -3.38 -1.00
CA TRP A 344 -20.84 -3.76 -0.11
C TRP A 344 -21.00 -2.82 1.08
N GLN A 345 -19.90 -2.30 1.63
CA GLN A 345 -19.95 -1.24 2.64
C GLN A 345 -20.63 0.02 2.09
N ASN A 346 -20.30 0.42 0.86
CA ASN A 346 -21.00 1.51 0.18
C ASN A 346 -22.50 1.21 -0.07
N ILE A 347 -22.88 -0.02 -0.42
CA ILE A 347 -24.31 -0.40 -0.58
C ILE A 347 -25.04 -0.39 0.78
N GLY A 348 -24.38 -0.78 1.87
CA GLY A 348 -24.92 -0.67 3.24
C GLY A 348 -25.10 0.79 3.69
N ILE A 349 -24.25 1.70 3.23
CA ILE A 349 -24.33 3.14 3.48
C ILE A 349 -25.53 3.79 2.74
N TRP A 350 -26.03 3.20 1.64
CA TRP A 350 -27.28 3.67 1.02
C TRP A 350 -28.53 3.49 1.90
N GLY A 351 -28.46 2.67 2.95
CA GLY A 351 -29.48 2.55 4.00
C GLY A 351 -29.34 3.57 5.14
N PHE A 352 -28.18 4.22 5.27
CA PHE A 352 -27.89 5.27 6.26
C PHE A 352 -27.54 6.58 5.56
N LYS A 353 -28.55 7.21 4.93
CA LYS A 353 -28.37 8.54 4.33
C LYS A 353 -28.17 9.62 5.40
N SER A 354 -27.25 10.54 5.07
CA SER A 354 -27.10 11.93 5.55
C SER A 354 -26.79 12.06 7.04
N THR A 355 -25.66 12.63 7.49
CA THR A 355 -25.30 14.05 7.26
C THR A 355 -23.83 14.36 7.59
N GLN A 356 -22.97 13.37 7.92
CA GLN A 356 -21.63 13.63 8.49
C GLN A 356 -20.43 13.44 7.55
N LEU A 357 -20.62 12.88 6.35
CA LEU A 357 -19.51 12.64 5.41
C LEU A 357 -19.04 13.86 4.61
N LYS A 358 -19.70 15.02 4.74
CA LYS A 358 -19.32 16.25 4.01
C LYS A 358 -18.17 17.03 4.64
N SER A 359 -17.79 16.80 5.91
CA SER A 359 -16.79 17.63 6.59
C SER A 359 -15.38 17.04 6.66
N VAL A 360 -15.17 15.79 6.25
CA VAL A 360 -13.88 15.09 6.43
C VAL A 360 -13.07 14.98 5.12
N ILE A 361 -13.70 15.23 3.96
CA ILE A 361 -13.03 15.15 2.65
C ILE A 361 -12.55 16.53 2.15
N LEU A 362 -12.94 17.63 2.80
CA LEU A 362 -12.59 19.01 2.41
C LEU A 362 -11.35 19.58 3.13
N SER A 363 -10.50 18.74 3.71
CA SER A 363 -9.25 19.15 4.37
C SER A 363 -8.03 18.32 3.96
N ILE A 364 -8.05 17.79 2.74
CA ILE A 364 -6.85 17.46 1.95
C ILE A 364 -6.79 18.51 0.85
#